data_AF-A0A8H6LQN5-F1
#
_entry.id   AF-A0A8H6LQN5-F1
#
_cell.length_a   1.000
_cell.length_b   1.000
_cell.length_c   1.000
_cell.angle_alpha   90.00
_cell.angle_beta   90.00
_cell.angle_gamma   90.00
#
_symmetry.space_group_name_H-M   'P 1'
#
loop_
_entity.id
_entity.type
_entity.pdbx_description
1 polymer ?
#
loop_
_entity_poly.entity_id
_entity_poly.type
_entity_poly.pdbx_seq_one_letter_code
_entity_poly.pdbx_strand_id
1 'polypeptide(L)'
;MAIIEGWLPPTRENYDLILKVWQISYPIIGSIQWLTSWYGMGKTSVTSRLNLPGRIGWLTMEAPGFLTLLYLMKVLPEQHGIDDLPWQNKVLAGLFVIHYSYRAVMFPYLQPSMSPVHIAVWLLGFSFQICNATCLGSWLAAYGPTTEAAWSSQSSILQFSSGILIFYLGLSGNFFHDEELRDIRRREAQRQERAKLEQQNGHASKGVEKHYQIPQAGLFR
;
A
#
# COMPACT_ATOMS: atom_id res chain seq x y z
N MET A 1 21.42 -10.17 10.90
CA MET A 1 21.31 -9.40 12.16
C MET A 1 19.87 -8.99 12.36
N ALA A 2 19.31 -9.24 13.55
CA ALA A 2 17.94 -8.83 13.89
C ALA A 2 17.86 -7.30 14.00
N ILE A 3 16.80 -6.70 13.44
CA ILE A 3 16.51 -5.27 13.63
C ILE A 3 15.92 -5.05 15.02
N ILE A 4 15.00 -5.93 15.43
CA ILE A 4 14.43 -5.96 16.78
C ILE A 4 14.53 -7.40 17.26
N GLU A 5 15.29 -7.61 18.32
CA GLU A 5 15.55 -8.94 18.86
C GLU A 5 14.23 -9.66 19.19
N GLY A 6 14.03 -10.84 18.59
CA GLY A 6 12.84 -11.66 18.75
C GLY A 6 11.57 -11.17 18.03
N TRP A 7 11.53 -9.96 17.48
CA TRP A 7 10.34 -9.38 16.85
C TRP A 7 10.51 -9.10 15.36
N LEU A 8 11.72 -8.80 14.91
CA LEU A 8 12.02 -8.58 13.49
C LEU A 8 13.46 -9.01 13.16
N PRO A 9 13.67 -10.25 12.66
CA PRO A 9 12.65 -11.26 12.38
C PRO A 9 11.97 -11.78 13.66
N PRO A 10 10.66 -12.07 13.61
CA PRO A 10 9.95 -12.59 14.76
C PRO A 10 10.37 -14.04 15.05
N THR A 11 10.32 -14.46 16.32
CA THR A 11 10.29 -15.89 16.66
C THR A 11 8.93 -16.48 16.28
N ARG A 12 8.80 -17.82 16.29
CA ARG A 12 7.52 -18.48 15.99
C ARG A 12 6.40 -18.03 16.94
N GLU A 13 6.69 -17.94 18.23
CA GLU A 13 5.73 -17.49 19.25
C GLU A 13 5.30 -16.04 19.02
N ASN A 14 6.25 -15.14 18.77
CA ASN A 14 5.96 -13.73 18.51
C ASN A 14 5.21 -13.55 17.18
N TYR A 15 5.53 -14.34 16.16
CA TYR A 15 4.77 -14.36 14.91
C TYR A 15 3.32 -14.77 15.14
N ASP A 16 3.08 -15.86 15.88
CA ASP A 16 1.72 -16.34 16.17
C ASP A 16 0.94 -15.31 17.01
N LEU A 17 1.61 -14.58 17.91
CA LEU A 17 1.01 -13.46 18.64
C LEU A 17 0.65 -12.29 17.72
N ILE A 18 1.59 -11.83 16.88
CA ILE A 18 1.35 -10.73 15.92
C ILE A 18 0.18 -11.10 15.00
N LEU A 19 0.17 -12.34 14.48
CA LEU A 19 -0.87 -12.82 13.58
C LEU A 19 -2.24 -12.85 14.27
N LYS A 20 -2.33 -13.34 15.51
CA LYS A 20 -3.57 -13.35 16.28
C LYS A 20 -4.09 -11.94 16.56
N VAL A 21 -3.20 -11.04 17.00
CA VAL A 21 -3.55 -9.63 17.23
C VAL A 21 -4.05 -9.03 15.92
N TRP A 22 -3.35 -9.24 14.81
CA TRP A 22 -3.71 -8.74 13.50
C TRP A 22 -5.10 -9.20 13.03
N GLN A 23 -5.40 -10.49 13.15
CA GLN A 23 -6.69 -11.07 12.76
C GLN A 23 -7.87 -10.47 13.54
N ILE A 24 -7.65 -10.07 14.79
CA ILE A 24 -8.70 -9.51 15.66
C ILE A 24 -8.76 -7.98 15.52
N SER A 25 -7.63 -7.30 15.66
CA SER A 25 -7.57 -5.85 15.74
C SER A 25 -7.88 -5.18 14.41
N TYR A 26 -7.44 -5.75 13.28
CA TYR A 26 -7.58 -5.07 11.99
C TYR A 26 -9.04 -4.92 11.55
N PRO A 27 -9.90 -5.96 11.60
CA PRO A 27 -11.32 -5.79 11.33
C PRO A 27 -11.98 -4.78 12.27
N ILE A 28 -11.65 -4.81 13.56
CA ILE A 28 -12.22 -3.89 14.56
C ILE A 28 -11.82 -2.44 14.26
N ILE A 29 -10.54 -2.17 14.05
CA ILE A 29 -10.02 -0.83 13.74
C ILE A 29 -10.60 -0.32 12.43
N GLY A 30 -10.73 -1.18 11.42
CA GLY A 30 -11.40 -0.86 10.16
C GLY A 30 -12.88 -0.49 10.37
N SER A 31 -13.62 -1.27 11.16
CA SER A 31 -15.03 -1.01 11.46
C SER A 31 -15.27 0.24 12.30
N ILE A 32 -14.31 0.67 13.13
CA ILE A 32 -14.40 1.94 13.87
C ILE A 32 -14.53 3.13 12.91
N GLN A 33 -14.05 3.02 11.66
CA GLN A 33 -14.25 4.08 10.66
C GLN A 33 -15.73 4.38 10.37
N TRP A 34 -16.64 3.42 10.59
CA TRP A 34 -18.09 3.66 10.44
C TRP A 34 -18.68 4.52 11.55
N LEU A 35 -17.98 4.64 12.68
CA LEU A 35 -18.41 5.42 13.84
C LEU A 35 -17.87 6.85 13.83
N THR A 36 -17.03 7.21 12.85
CA THR A 36 -16.38 8.52 12.77
C THR A 36 -16.57 9.16 11.41
N SER A 37 -16.88 10.45 11.40
CA SER A 37 -16.88 11.29 10.19
C SER A 37 -15.52 11.94 9.94
N TRP A 38 -14.56 11.78 10.85
CA TRP A 38 -13.24 12.37 10.74
C TRP A 38 -12.38 11.62 9.72
N TYR A 39 -11.81 12.36 8.77
CA TYR A 39 -10.87 11.83 7.78
C TYR A 39 -9.60 12.67 7.74
N GLY A 40 -8.50 12.15 8.28
CA GLY A 40 -7.21 12.82 8.27
C GLY A 40 -6.45 12.79 6.93
N MET A 41 -7.12 12.48 5.83
CA MET A 41 -6.47 12.20 4.54
C MET A 41 -7.41 12.39 3.35
N GLY A 42 -6.86 12.77 2.19
CA GLY A 42 -7.62 12.86 0.95
C GLY A 42 -8.40 14.17 0.81
N LYS A 43 -9.61 14.11 0.22
CA LYS A 43 -10.46 15.30 -0.04
C LYS A 43 -10.95 15.96 1.25
N THR A 44 -11.10 15.16 2.29
CA THR A 44 -11.60 15.54 3.62
C THR A 44 -10.47 15.77 4.62
N SER A 45 -9.21 15.82 4.16
CA SER A 45 -8.05 16.08 5.01
C SER A 45 -8.28 17.34 5.85
N VAL A 46 -8.26 17.17 7.17
CA VAL A 46 -8.30 18.28 8.11
C VAL A 46 -7.07 19.16 7.96
N THR A 47 -7.23 20.46 8.17
CA THR A 47 -6.08 21.39 8.21
C THR A 47 -5.48 21.33 9.61
N SER A 48 -4.27 20.78 9.73
CA SER A 48 -3.60 20.57 11.01
C SER A 48 -2.12 20.87 10.87
N ARG A 49 -1.50 21.35 11.95
CA ARG A 49 -0.03 21.51 12.04
C ARG A 49 0.70 20.17 12.03
N LEU A 50 -0.01 19.08 12.34
CA LEU A 50 0.51 17.71 12.35
C LEU A 50 0.37 17.01 10.98
N ASN A 51 0.08 17.78 9.92
CA ASN A 51 0.00 17.22 8.58
C ASN A 51 1.38 17.08 7.96
N LEU A 52 1.65 15.90 7.42
CA LEU A 52 2.80 15.62 6.59
C LEU A 52 2.50 16.00 5.13
N PRO A 53 3.51 16.45 4.36
CA PRO A 53 3.37 16.64 2.92
C PRO A 53 2.91 15.34 2.25
N GLY A 54 1.87 15.40 1.42
CA GLY A 54 1.16 14.21 0.93
C GLY A 54 2.05 13.13 0.33
N ARG A 55 2.96 13.52 -0.58
CA ARG A 55 3.89 12.58 -1.25
C ARG A 55 4.85 11.91 -0.27
N ILE A 56 5.45 12.68 0.63
CA ILE A 56 6.42 12.17 1.63
C ILE A 56 5.70 11.29 2.64
N GLY A 57 4.56 11.75 3.16
CA GLY A 57 3.73 10.99 4.08
C GLY A 57 3.35 9.65 3.48
N TRP A 58 2.88 9.62 2.24
CA TRP A 58 2.52 8.36 1.58
C TRP A 58 3.72 7.45 1.31
N LEU A 59 4.81 7.97 0.76
CA LEU A 59 6.01 7.19 0.50
C LEU A 59 6.51 6.51 1.78
N THR A 60 6.64 7.28 2.86
CA THR A 60 7.15 6.78 4.15
C THR A 60 6.15 5.91 4.91
N MET A 61 4.84 6.07 4.65
CA MET A 61 3.80 5.21 5.20
C MET A 61 3.81 3.83 4.54
N GLU A 62 3.94 3.79 3.21
CA GLU A 62 3.75 2.58 2.39
C GLU A 62 5.05 1.77 2.20
N ALA A 63 6.20 2.45 2.02
CA ALA A 63 7.49 1.79 1.74
C ALA A 63 7.97 0.77 2.78
N PRO A 64 7.74 0.96 4.10
CA PRO A 64 8.17 -0.01 5.11
C PRO A 64 7.64 -1.42 4.88
N GLY A 65 6.48 -1.59 4.22
CA GLY A 65 5.90 -2.90 3.96
C GLY A 65 6.80 -3.79 3.10
N PHE A 66 7.13 -3.37 1.88
CA PHE A 66 7.96 -4.19 0.99
C PHE A 66 9.40 -4.32 1.47
N LEU A 67 9.95 -3.29 2.13
CA LEU A 67 11.28 -3.34 2.72
C LEU A 67 11.35 -4.39 3.84
N THR A 68 10.33 -4.44 4.69
CA THR A 68 10.22 -5.44 5.77
C THR A 68 10.08 -6.84 5.19
N LEU A 69 9.26 -7.02 4.16
CA LEU A 69 9.12 -8.32 3.50
C LEU A 69 10.44 -8.79 2.89
N LEU A 70 11.16 -7.93 2.15
CA LEU A 70 12.46 -8.26 1.56
C LEU A 70 13.50 -8.61 2.64
N TYR A 71 13.50 -7.86 3.74
CA TYR A 71 14.35 -8.15 4.89
C TYR A 71 14.07 -9.54 5.46
N LEU A 72 12.80 -9.90 5.68
CA LEU A 72 12.39 -11.19 6.22
C LEU A 72 12.72 -12.34 5.27
N MET A 73 12.42 -12.17 3.98
CA MET A 73 12.75 -13.15 2.93
C MET A 73 14.26 -13.41 2.83
N LYS A 74 15.10 -12.48 3.29
CA LYS A 74 16.56 -12.65 3.34
C LYS A 74 17.02 -13.35 4.63
N VAL A 75 16.47 -12.98 5.78
CA VAL A 75 17.03 -13.36 7.10
C VAL A 75 16.42 -14.64 7.67
N LEU A 76 15.10 -14.81 7.56
CA LEU A 76 14.41 -15.95 8.18
C LEU A 76 14.80 -17.32 7.59
N PRO A 77 14.99 -17.49 6.26
CA PRO A 77 15.35 -18.79 5.71
C PRO A 77 16.69 -19.29 6.28
N GLU A 78 17.69 -18.41 6.34
CA GLU A 78 19.02 -18.71 6.91
C GLU A 78 18.92 -19.12 8.38
N GLN A 79 18.13 -18.40 9.19
CA GLN A 79 17.93 -18.73 10.61
C GLN A 79 17.26 -20.08 10.85
N HIS A 80 16.48 -20.55 9.87
CA HIS A 80 15.75 -21.81 9.94
C HIS A 80 16.43 -22.95 9.17
N GLY A 81 17.64 -22.73 8.63
CA GLY A 81 18.36 -23.74 7.85
C GLY A 81 17.67 -24.11 6.54
N ILE A 82 16.98 -23.14 5.91
CA ILE A 82 16.30 -23.31 4.62
C ILE A 82 17.24 -22.78 3.53
N ASP A 83 17.85 -23.70 2.79
CA ASP A 83 18.83 -23.36 1.75
C ASP A 83 18.20 -22.73 0.51
N ASP A 84 17.05 -23.26 0.06
CA ASP A 84 16.31 -22.72 -1.07
C ASP A 84 14.79 -22.75 -0.83
N LEU A 85 14.16 -21.60 -1.02
CA LEU A 85 12.71 -21.49 -0.95
C LEU A 85 12.07 -21.97 -2.27
N PRO A 86 10.93 -22.68 -2.19
CA PRO A 86 10.14 -23.04 -3.36
C PRO A 86 9.78 -21.81 -4.20
N TRP A 87 9.60 -22.03 -5.50
CA TRP A 87 9.36 -20.95 -6.46
C TRP A 87 8.06 -20.18 -6.15
N GLN A 88 7.06 -20.84 -5.55
CA GLN A 88 5.80 -20.26 -5.12
C GLN A 88 6.03 -19.12 -4.11
N ASN A 89 6.89 -19.31 -3.11
CA ASN A 89 7.24 -18.29 -2.11
C ASN A 89 7.87 -17.07 -2.78
N LYS A 90 8.82 -17.32 -3.70
CA LYS A 90 9.53 -16.27 -4.45
C LYS A 90 8.59 -15.49 -5.36
N VAL A 91 7.67 -16.17 -6.04
CA VAL A 91 6.66 -15.52 -6.89
C VAL A 91 5.72 -14.66 -6.05
N LEU A 92 5.15 -15.18 -4.96
CA LEU A 92 4.25 -14.41 -4.10
C LEU A 92 4.94 -13.18 -3.47
N ALA A 93 6.18 -13.36 -2.99
CA ALA A 93 7.01 -12.26 -2.51
C ALA A 93 7.27 -11.22 -3.61
N GLY A 94 7.62 -11.68 -4.82
CA GLY A 94 7.85 -10.82 -5.97
C GLY A 94 6.62 -10.02 -6.38
N LEU A 95 5.44 -10.65 -6.43
CA LEU A 95 4.18 -9.97 -6.72
C LEU A 95 3.88 -8.87 -5.69
N PHE A 96 4.08 -9.14 -4.40
CA PHE A 96 3.93 -8.14 -3.35
C PHE A 96 4.91 -6.97 -3.55
N VAL A 97 6.18 -7.25 -3.81
CA VAL A 97 7.20 -6.22 -4.05
C VAL A 97 6.90 -5.39 -5.30
N ILE A 98 6.44 -6.02 -6.39
CA ILE A 98 6.04 -5.30 -7.62
C ILE A 98 4.88 -4.35 -7.30
N HIS A 99 3.84 -4.84 -6.62
CA HIS A 99 2.71 -4.01 -6.24
C HIS A 99 3.13 -2.82 -5.37
N TYR A 100 3.97 -3.04 -4.35
CA TYR A 100 4.42 -1.97 -3.46
C TYR A 100 5.49 -1.07 -4.05
N SER A 101 6.27 -1.52 -5.02
CA SER A 101 7.16 -0.66 -5.80
C SER A 101 6.35 0.39 -6.55
N TYR A 102 5.21 -0.01 -7.11
CA TYR A 102 4.27 0.96 -7.64
C TYR A 102 3.61 1.78 -6.52
N ARG A 103 2.96 1.13 -5.55
CA ARG A 103 2.08 1.79 -4.57
C ARG A 103 2.83 2.76 -3.65
N ALA A 104 4.02 2.40 -3.20
CA ALA A 104 4.81 3.21 -2.29
C ALA A 104 5.65 4.25 -3.04
N VAL A 105 6.30 3.88 -4.15
CA VAL A 105 7.31 4.72 -4.81
C VAL A 105 6.74 5.44 -6.04
N MET A 106 6.26 4.69 -7.03
CA MET A 106 5.80 5.29 -8.30
C MET A 106 4.53 6.10 -8.13
N PHE A 107 3.58 5.62 -7.33
CA PHE A 107 2.26 6.25 -7.16
C PHE A 107 2.37 7.70 -6.66
N PRO A 108 3.04 8.03 -5.53
CA PRO A 108 3.16 9.42 -5.10
C PRO A 108 3.98 10.28 -6.07
N TYR A 109 4.94 9.69 -6.80
CA TYR A 109 5.75 10.40 -7.79
C TYR A 109 4.95 10.79 -9.04
N LEU A 110 4.13 9.86 -9.56
CA LEU A 110 3.31 10.07 -10.76
C LEU A 110 2.09 10.97 -10.51
N GLN A 111 1.70 11.15 -9.26
CA GLN A 111 0.52 11.90 -8.88
C GLN A 111 0.71 13.42 -9.08
N PRO A 112 -0.09 14.11 -9.93
CA PRO A 112 0.05 15.56 -10.16
C PRO A 112 -0.07 16.39 -8.88
N SER A 113 -0.99 16.01 -8.01
CA SER A 113 -1.20 16.67 -6.71
C SER A 113 -1.66 15.67 -5.66
N MET A 114 -1.20 15.86 -4.42
CA MET A 114 -1.47 14.95 -3.33
C MET A 114 -1.81 15.70 -2.04
N SER A 115 -2.99 15.43 -1.48
CA SER A 115 -3.43 16.05 -0.23
C SER A 115 -2.47 15.72 0.91
N PRO A 116 -2.28 16.63 1.88
CA PRO A 116 -1.57 16.33 3.11
C PRO A 116 -2.19 15.14 3.86
N VAL A 117 -1.37 14.48 4.68
CA VAL A 117 -1.77 13.32 5.49
C VAL A 117 -1.54 13.65 6.96
N HIS A 118 -2.57 13.53 7.79
CA HIS A 118 -2.44 13.72 9.23
C HIS A 118 -1.57 12.63 9.86
N ILE A 119 -0.69 13.00 10.81
CA ILE A 119 0.23 12.05 11.45
C ILE A 119 -0.45 10.81 12.05
N ALA A 120 -1.68 10.96 12.57
CA ALA A 120 -2.46 9.83 13.09
C ALA A 120 -2.79 8.78 12.01
N VAL A 121 -3.17 9.23 10.80
CA VAL A 121 -3.42 8.34 9.67
C VAL A 121 -2.12 7.71 9.19
N TRP A 122 -1.05 8.52 9.14
CA TRP A 122 0.28 8.04 8.79
C TRP A 122 0.77 6.94 9.74
N LEU A 123 0.64 7.13 11.06
CA LEU A 123 1.04 6.15 12.08
C LEU A 123 0.24 4.85 11.94
N LEU A 124 -1.06 4.95 11.70
CA LEU A 124 -1.93 3.79 11.48
C LEU A 124 -1.50 3.03 10.21
N GLY A 125 -1.30 3.72 9.10
CA GLY A 125 -0.83 3.11 7.85
C GLY A 125 0.56 2.51 7.96
N PHE A 126 1.50 3.21 8.61
CA PHE A 126 2.84 2.72 8.86
C PHE A 126 2.82 1.44 9.70
N SER A 127 2.07 1.44 10.81
CA SER A 127 1.94 0.27 11.70
C SER A 127 1.28 -0.89 10.97
N PHE A 128 0.26 -0.60 10.14
CA PHE A 128 -0.36 -1.59 9.27
C PHE A 128 0.67 -2.22 8.34
N GLN A 129 1.50 -1.42 7.68
CA GLN A 129 2.50 -1.91 6.73
C GLN A 129 3.55 -2.81 7.38
N ILE A 130 4.06 -2.44 8.56
CA ILE A 130 5.01 -3.28 9.32
C ILE A 130 4.36 -4.60 9.73
N CYS A 131 3.18 -4.57 10.35
CA CYS A 131 2.50 -5.79 10.81
C CYS A 131 2.13 -6.72 9.64
N ASN A 132 1.53 -6.16 8.59
CA ASN A 132 1.14 -6.92 7.39
C ASN A 132 2.36 -7.59 6.74
N ALA A 133 3.43 -6.84 6.52
CA ALA A 133 4.65 -7.37 5.92
C ALA A 133 5.36 -8.37 6.84
N THR A 134 5.27 -8.20 8.16
CA THR A 134 5.83 -9.17 9.12
C THR A 134 5.07 -10.49 9.05
N CYS A 135 3.74 -10.46 9.00
CA CYS A 135 2.91 -11.65 8.84
C CYS A 135 3.19 -12.34 7.49
N LEU A 136 3.08 -11.61 6.38
CA LEU A 136 3.26 -12.18 5.04
C LEU A 136 4.69 -12.65 4.81
N GLY A 137 5.68 -11.81 5.14
CA GLY A 137 7.09 -12.12 4.97
C GLY A 137 7.52 -13.32 5.79
N SER A 138 7.09 -13.43 7.06
CA SER A 138 7.48 -14.57 7.90
C SER A 138 6.81 -15.88 7.45
N TRP A 139 5.55 -15.81 7.00
CA TRP A 139 4.88 -16.97 6.42
C TRP A 139 5.57 -17.45 5.14
N LEU A 140 5.93 -16.53 4.24
CA LEU A 140 6.64 -16.86 3.01
C LEU A 140 8.09 -17.30 3.24
N ALA A 141 8.75 -16.81 4.28
CA ALA A 141 10.17 -17.03 4.47
C ALA A 141 10.52 -18.26 5.34
N ALA A 142 9.67 -18.65 6.29
CA ALA A 142 10.00 -19.79 7.17
C ALA A 142 8.79 -20.50 7.82
N TYR A 143 7.68 -19.80 8.09
CA TYR A 143 6.60 -20.36 8.91
C TYR A 143 5.46 -21.01 8.13
N GLY A 144 5.37 -20.74 6.84
CA GLY A 144 4.48 -21.41 5.89
C GLY A 144 5.16 -22.59 5.19
N PRO A 145 4.63 -23.01 4.02
CA PRO A 145 5.22 -24.08 3.23
C PRO A 145 6.60 -23.70 2.69
N THR A 146 7.61 -24.50 3.03
CA THR A 146 9.02 -24.32 2.62
C THR A 146 9.54 -25.46 1.75
N THR A 147 8.68 -26.42 1.37
CA THR A 147 9.02 -27.54 0.49
C THR A 147 7.95 -27.73 -0.59
N GLU A 148 8.32 -28.36 -1.71
CA GLU A 148 7.37 -28.67 -2.79
C GLU A 148 6.23 -29.58 -2.33
N ALA A 149 6.51 -30.53 -1.42
CA ALA A 149 5.50 -31.40 -0.84
C ALA A 149 4.50 -30.61 0.01
N ALA A 150 4.99 -29.68 0.84
CA ALA A 150 4.14 -28.81 1.64
C ALA A 150 3.27 -27.90 0.76
N TRP A 151 3.82 -27.33 -0.32
CA TRP A 151 3.03 -26.56 -1.29
C TRP A 151 1.97 -27.39 -2.00
N SER A 152 2.33 -28.60 -2.44
CA SER A 152 1.41 -29.53 -3.08
C SER A 152 0.22 -29.88 -2.17
N SER A 153 0.44 -29.92 -0.85
CA SER A 153 -0.64 -30.10 0.14
C SER A 153 -1.45 -28.83 0.40
N GLN A 154 -0.83 -27.65 0.26
CA GLN A 154 -1.42 -26.36 0.59
C GLN A 154 -2.32 -25.82 -0.52
N SER A 155 -1.93 -26.01 -1.79
CA SER A 155 -2.62 -25.45 -2.95
C SER A 155 -2.38 -26.31 -4.18
N SER A 156 -3.44 -26.54 -4.96
CA SER A 156 -3.28 -27.08 -6.31
C SER A 156 -2.64 -26.06 -7.25
N ILE A 157 -2.02 -26.54 -8.35
CA ILE A 157 -1.46 -25.65 -9.39
C ILE A 157 -2.53 -24.77 -10.03
N LEU A 158 -3.76 -25.27 -10.17
CA LEU A 158 -4.90 -24.52 -10.72
C LEU A 158 -5.31 -23.37 -9.80
N GLN A 159 -5.41 -23.63 -8.49
CA GLN A 159 -5.72 -22.60 -7.50
C GLN A 159 -4.63 -21.52 -7.47
N PHE A 160 -3.36 -21.93 -7.46
CA PHE A 160 -2.23 -21.00 -7.44
C PHE A 160 -2.20 -20.11 -8.69
N SER A 161 -2.34 -20.72 -9.88
CA SER A 161 -2.37 -19.99 -11.17
C SER A 161 -3.57 -19.06 -11.27
N SER A 162 -4.74 -19.47 -10.77
CA SER A 162 -5.94 -18.63 -10.73
C SER A 162 -5.74 -17.43 -9.79
N GLY A 163 -5.09 -17.63 -8.64
CA GLY A 163 -4.72 -16.56 -7.72
C GLY A 163 -3.80 -15.53 -8.39
N ILE A 164 -2.80 -15.98 -9.15
CA ILE A 164 -1.92 -15.09 -9.93
C ILE A 164 -2.71 -14.31 -10.98
N LEU A 165 -3.61 -14.96 -11.72
CA LEU A 165 -4.44 -14.29 -12.73
C LEU A 165 -5.31 -13.19 -12.08
N ILE A 166 -6.00 -13.51 -10.98
CA ILE A 166 -6.82 -12.55 -10.23
C ILE A 166 -5.95 -11.38 -9.75
N PHE A 167 -4.76 -11.67 -9.24
CA PHE A 167 -3.81 -10.64 -8.81
C PHE A 167 -3.43 -9.69 -9.95
N TYR A 168 -3.07 -10.20 -11.13
CA TYR A 168 -2.70 -9.36 -12.27
C TYR A 168 -3.86 -8.56 -12.84
N LEU A 169 -5.07 -9.14 -12.87
CA LEU A 169 -6.28 -8.42 -13.26
C LEU A 169 -6.56 -7.27 -12.29
N GLY A 170 -6.44 -7.53 -10.98
CA GLY A 170 -6.59 -6.53 -9.93
C GLY A 170 -5.53 -5.42 -10.01
N LEU A 171 -4.25 -5.78 -10.22
CA LEU A 171 -3.15 -4.84 -10.36
C LEU A 171 -3.30 -3.96 -11.60
N SER A 172 -3.62 -4.55 -12.75
CA SER A 172 -3.82 -3.82 -14.01
C SER A 172 -5.02 -2.89 -13.91
N GLY A 173 -6.11 -3.37 -13.30
CA GLY A 173 -7.28 -2.55 -12.99
C GLY A 173 -6.90 -1.39 -12.08
N ASN A 174 -6.16 -1.62 -11.01
CA ASN A 174 -5.70 -0.57 -10.10
C ASN A 174 -4.90 0.52 -10.83
N PHE A 175 -3.94 0.12 -11.68
CA PHE A 175 -3.16 1.08 -12.47
C PHE A 175 -3.99 1.88 -13.46
N PHE A 176 -4.91 1.23 -14.16
CA PHE A 176 -5.79 1.89 -15.12
C PHE A 176 -6.63 2.98 -14.45
N HIS A 177 -7.27 2.66 -13.32
CA HIS A 177 -8.13 3.61 -12.63
C HIS A 177 -7.33 4.72 -11.92
N ASP A 178 -6.12 4.43 -11.46
CA ASP A 178 -5.22 5.45 -10.93
C ASP A 178 -4.81 6.47 -12.00
N GLU A 179 -4.53 6.02 -13.24
CA GLU A 179 -4.18 6.94 -14.33
C GLU A 179 -5.38 7.81 -14.75
N GLU A 180 -6.59 7.24 -14.81
CA GLU A 180 -7.81 8.02 -15.08
C GLU A 180 -8.01 9.14 -14.03
N LEU A 181 -7.79 8.83 -12.75
CA LEU A 181 -7.84 9.83 -11.67
C LEU A 181 -6.71 10.87 -11.77
N ARG A 182 -5.52 10.47 -12.23
CA ARG A 182 -4.41 11.42 -12.48
C ARG A 182 -4.74 12.36 -13.63
N ASP A 183 -5.34 11.87 -14.71
CA ASP A 183 -5.68 12.69 -15.86
C ASP A 183 -6.76 13.72 -15.54
N ILE A 184 -7.72 13.38 -14.68
CA ILE A 184 -8.66 14.36 -14.11
C ILE A 184 -7.90 15.46 -13.35
N ARG A 185 -6.93 15.08 -12.50
CA ARG A 185 -6.13 16.05 -11.73
C ARG A 185 -5.22 16.90 -12.62
N ARG A 186 -4.63 16.34 -13.68
CA ARG A 186 -3.82 17.08 -14.66
C ARG A 186 -4.65 18.13 -15.40
N ARG A 187 -5.85 17.76 -15.87
CA ARG A 187 -6.79 18.69 -16.52
C ARG A 187 -7.19 19.84 -15.60
N GLU A 188 -7.47 19.54 -14.33
CA GLU A 188 -7.80 20.57 -13.34
C GLU A 188 -6.61 21.50 -13.05
N ALA A 189 -5.38 20.97 -12.96
CA ALA A 189 -4.18 21.79 -12.78
C ALA A 189 -3.98 22.76 -13.97
N GLN A 190 -4.10 22.27 -15.20
CA GLN A 190 -4.00 23.10 -16.41
C GLN A 190 -5.09 24.18 -16.46
N ARG A 191 -6.32 23.86 -16.06
CA ARG A 191 -7.41 24.84 -15.96
C ARG A 191 -7.09 25.95 -14.95
N GLN A 192 -6.55 25.59 -13.78
CA GLN A 192 -6.15 26.55 -12.76
C GLN A 192 -4.99 27.43 -13.24
N GLU A 193 -4.02 26.89 -13.98
CA GLU A 193 -2.92 27.66 -14.56
C GLU A 193 -3.43 28.68 -15.60
N ARG A 194 -4.30 28.26 -16.52
CA ARG A 194 -4.90 29.17 -17.52
C ARG A 194 -5.67 30.31 -16.85
N ALA A 195 -6.48 30.00 -15.84
CA ALA A 195 -7.24 31.01 -15.13
C ALA A 195 -6.36 32.00 -14.35
N LYS A 196 -5.21 31.55 -13.81
CA LYS A 196 -4.22 32.44 -13.18
C LYS A 196 -3.57 33.38 -14.20
N LEU A 197 -3.24 32.88 -15.40
CA LEU A 197 -2.68 33.69 -16.48
C LEU A 197 -3.69 34.74 -16.98
N GLU A 198 -4.96 34.37 -17.11
CA GLU A 198 -6.03 35.31 -17.47
C GLU A 198 -6.22 36.40 -16.40
N GLN A 199 -6.13 36.04 -15.11
CA GLN A 199 -6.18 36.99 -14.00
C GLN A 199 -4.98 37.96 -14.01
N GLN A 200 -3.78 37.47 -14.32
CA GLN A 200 -2.57 38.30 -14.45
C GLN A 200 -2.65 39.27 -15.65
N ASN A 201 -3.31 38.86 -16.74
CA ASN A 201 -3.52 39.68 -17.93
C ASN A 201 -4.66 40.71 -17.80
N GLY A 202 -5.17 40.96 -16.58
CA GLY A 202 -6.17 41.99 -16.32
C GLY A 202 -7.61 41.61 -16.64
N HIS A 203 -7.88 40.35 -16.99
CA HIS A 203 -9.25 39.86 -17.10
C HIS A 203 -9.77 39.43 -15.71
N ALA A 204 -10.92 39.96 -15.32
CA ALA A 204 -11.54 39.68 -14.02
C ALA A 204 -11.99 38.21 -13.92
N SER A 205 -11.10 37.34 -13.45
CA SER A 205 -11.40 35.94 -13.15
C SER A 205 -11.92 35.83 -11.70
N LYS A 206 -13.18 35.40 -11.53
CA LYS A 206 -13.71 34.97 -10.22
C LYS A 206 -12.83 33.81 -9.73
N GLY A 207 -12.35 33.89 -8.49
CA GLY A 207 -11.40 32.93 -7.91
C GLY A 207 -11.74 31.48 -8.26
N VAL A 208 -10.76 30.74 -8.76
CA VAL A 208 -10.97 29.38 -9.25
C VAL A 208 -11.13 28.44 -8.05
N GLU A 209 -12.38 28.12 -7.71
CA GLU A 209 -12.67 27.07 -6.75
C GLU A 209 -12.17 25.71 -7.27
N LYS A 210 -11.68 24.86 -6.35
CA LYS A 210 -11.24 23.51 -6.68
C LYS A 210 -12.40 22.74 -7.29
N HIS A 211 -12.31 22.41 -8.58
CA HIS A 211 -13.35 21.66 -9.27
C HIS A 211 -12.99 20.17 -9.31
N TYR A 212 -13.89 19.33 -8.83
CA TYR A 212 -13.76 17.87 -8.92
C TYR A 212 -14.64 17.35 -10.05
N GLN A 213 -14.04 16.58 -10.96
CA GLN A 213 -14.78 15.89 -12.02
C GLN A 213 -15.13 14.47 -11.59
N ILE A 214 -16.30 13.99 -12.01
CA ILE A 214 -16.72 12.61 -11.85
C ILE A 214 -15.98 11.78 -12.91
N PRO A 215 -15.25 10.71 -12.53
CA PRO A 215 -14.61 9.82 -13.51
C PRO A 215 -15.66 9.07 -14.33
N GLN A 216 -15.41 8.90 -15.64
CA GLN A 216 -16.37 8.35 -16.61
C GLN A 216 -15.80 7.19 -17.43
N ALA A 217 -14.61 6.69 -17.11
CA ALA A 217 -13.91 5.64 -17.88
C ALA A 217 -13.80 4.33 -17.10
N GLY A 218 -13.64 3.21 -17.81
CA GLY A 218 -13.45 1.88 -17.21
C GLY A 218 -14.62 1.45 -16.33
N LEU A 219 -14.30 0.94 -15.13
CA LEU A 219 -15.27 0.47 -14.13
C LEU A 219 -15.88 1.60 -13.29
N PHE A 220 -15.63 2.87 -13.65
CA PHE A 220 -16.35 4.00 -13.06
C PHE A 220 -17.75 4.23 -13.67
N ARG A 221 -18.07 3.56 -14.79
CA ARG A 221 -19.40 3.56 -15.42
C ARG A 221 -20.30 2.49 -14.82
#